data_AF-A0A3N9Y8I5-F1
#
_entry.id   AF-A0A3N9Y8I5-F1
#
_cell.length_a   1.000
_cell.length_b   1.000
_cell.length_c   1.000
_cell.angle_alpha   90.00
_cell.angle_beta   90.00
_cell.angle_gamma   90.00
#
_symmetry.space_group_name_H-M   'P 1'
#
loop_
_entity.id
_entity.type
_entity.pdbx_description
1 polymer ?
#
loop_
_entity_poly.entity_id
_entity_poly.type
_entity_poly.pdbx_seq_one_letter_code
_entity_poly.pdbx_strand_id
1 'polypeptide(L)'
;MYRAGIWLARTANLVLLPVVVWGIASGAPNVPALPDSVFMAAWAAGCVTLAPAMVLFYRSGIPFERRGATWVTDRRIGNAILRDVFWLRP
;
A
#
# COMPACT_ATOMS: atom_id res chain seq x y z
N MET A 1 -8.51 2.64 16.07
CA MET A 1 -8.63 1.99 14.75
C MET A 1 -7.69 2.62 13.71
N TYR A 2 -7.71 3.94 13.51
CA TYR A 2 -6.84 4.64 12.55
C TYR A 2 -5.34 4.32 12.67
N ARG A 3 -4.73 4.50 13.87
CA ARG A 3 -3.29 4.22 14.07
C ARG A 3 -2.89 2.77 13.74
N ALA A 4 -3.75 1.81 14.05
CA ALA A 4 -3.51 0.40 13.71
C ALA A 4 -3.60 0.16 12.19
N GLY A 5 -4.54 0.82 11.51
CA GLY A 5 -4.61 0.85 10.04
C GLY A 5 -3.35 1.44 9.41
N ILE A 6 -2.83 2.55 9.95
CA ILE A 6 -1.56 3.14 9.49
C ILE A 6 -0.39 2.18 9.66
N TRP A 7 -0.28 1.51 10.81
CA TRP A 7 0.80 0.52 11.02
C TRP A 7 0.72 -0.64 10.03
N LEU A 8 -0.47 -1.18 9.78
CA LEU A 8 -0.65 -2.25 8.80
C LEU A 8 -0.35 -1.79 7.37
N ALA A 9 -0.78 -0.58 7.00
CA ALA A 9 -0.45 0.00 5.70
C ALA A 9 1.06 0.25 5.52
N ARG A 10 1.76 0.66 6.60
CA ARG A 10 3.22 0.77 6.61
C ARG A 10 3.89 -0.58 6.39
N THR A 11 3.46 -1.63 7.10
CA THR A 11 3.98 -2.98 6.93
C THR A 11 3.73 -3.50 5.52
N ALA A 12 2.54 -3.25 4.95
CA ALA A 12 2.22 -3.59 3.58
C ALA A 12 3.16 -2.88 2.59
N ASN A 13 3.44 -1.60 2.80
CA ASN A 13 4.36 -0.83 1.95
C ASN A 13 5.79 -1.35 1.97
N LEU A 14 6.29 -1.85 3.10
CA LEU A 14 7.63 -2.44 3.18
C LEU A 14 7.81 -3.63 2.24
N VAL A 15 6.72 -4.32 1.89
CA VAL A 15 6.74 -5.47 0.98
C VAL A 15 6.29 -5.06 -0.43
N LEU A 16 5.17 -4.34 -0.54
CA LEU A 16 4.57 -3.99 -1.82
C LEU A 16 5.41 -3.00 -2.64
N LEU A 17 6.07 -2.02 -2.02
CA LEU A 17 6.89 -1.06 -2.78
C LEU A 17 8.06 -1.76 -3.49
N PRO A 18 8.90 -2.56 -2.80
CA PRO A 18 9.93 -3.34 -3.47
C PRO A 18 9.37 -4.27 -4.55
N VAL A 19 8.24 -4.94 -4.29
CA VAL A 19 7.62 -5.87 -5.25
C VAL A 19 7.14 -5.14 -6.51
N VAL A 20 6.50 -3.97 -6.37
CA VAL A 20 6.06 -3.16 -7.52
C VAL A 20 7.26 -2.63 -8.30
N VAL A 21 8.27 -2.08 -7.61
CA VAL A 21 9.50 -1.59 -8.26
C VAL A 21 10.19 -2.73 -9.00
N TRP A 22 10.27 -3.91 -8.38
CA TRP A 22 10.87 -5.08 -9.00
C TRP A 22 10.07 -5.58 -10.21
N GLY A 23 8.75 -5.63 -10.13
CA GLY A 23 7.90 -6.04 -11.25
C GLY A 23 8.03 -5.12 -12.47
N ILE A 24 8.29 -3.83 -12.25
CA ILE A 24 8.62 -2.88 -13.33
C ILE A 24 10.04 -3.15 -13.84
N ALA A 25 11.01 -3.30 -12.92
CA ALA A 25 12.42 -3.49 -13.26
C ALA A 25 12.69 -4.81 -14.00
N SER A 26 11.95 -5.88 -13.71
CA SER A 26 12.10 -7.19 -14.34
C SER A 26 11.80 -7.20 -15.84
N GLY A 27 11.17 -6.15 -16.37
CA GLY A 27 11.02 -5.96 -17.82
C GLY A 27 12.30 -5.49 -18.51
N ALA A 28 13.33 -5.08 -17.76
CA ALA A 28 14.59 -4.61 -18.32
C ALA A 28 15.56 -5.77 -18.61
N PRO A 29 16.33 -5.72 -19.72
CA PRO A 29 17.13 -6.85 -20.20
C PRO A 29 18.26 -7.31 -19.26
N ASN A 30 18.67 -6.48 -18.30
CA ASN A 30 19.79 -6.75 -17.38
C ASN A 30 19.35 -6.98 -15.94
N VAL A 31 18.04 -7.05 -15.66
CA VAL A 31 17.53 -7.27 -14.30
C VAL A 31 17.23 -8.76 -14.14
N PRO A 32 17.81 -9.44 -13.13
CA PRO A 32 17.48 -10.83 -12.86
C PRO A 32 15.99 -10.94 -12.54
N ALA A 33 15.27 -11.87 -13.18
CA ALA A 33 13.91 -12.16 -12.78
C ALA A 33 13.90 -12.89 -11.43
N LEU A 34 13.03 -12.47 -10.52
CA LEU A 34 12.72 -13.30 -9.34
C LEU A 34 11.89 -14.50 -9.81
N PRO A 35 12.01 -15.67 -9.16
CA PRO A 35 11.06 -16.75 -9.39
C PRO A 35 9.63 -16.26 -9.16
N ASP A 36 8.70 -16.60 -10.07
CA ASP A 36 7.30 -16.18 -10.00
C ASP A 36 6.67 -16.51 -8.65
N SER A 37 7.01 -17.66 -8.05
CA SER A 37 6.54 -18.07 -6.73
C SER A 37 6.98 -17.10 -5.62
N VAL A 38 8.20 -16.57 -5.67
CA VAL A 38 8.73 -15.60 -4.71
C VAL A 38 8.03 -14.25 -4.89
N PHE A 39 7.85 -13.83 -6.13
CA PHE A 39 7.12 -12.60 -6.45
C PHE A 39 5.67 -12.68 -5.95
N MET A 40 4.96 -13.76 -6.26
CA MET A 40 3.57 -13.97 -5.85
C MET A 40 3.42 -14.11 -4.33
N ALA A 41 4.37 -14.77 -3.66
CA ALA A 41 4.36 -14.87 -2.20
C ALA A 41 4.54 -13.50 -1.53
N ALA A 42 5.47 -12.68 -2.04
CA ALA A 42 5.68 -11.33 -1.53
C ALA A 42 4.46 -10.42 -1.80
N TRP A 43 3.88 -10.51 -3.00
CA TRP A 43 2.63 -9.81 -3.34
C TRP A 43 1.49 -10.20 -2.39
N ALA A 44 1.27 -11.50 -2.18
CA ALA A 44 0.23 -12.01 -1.28
C ALA A 44 0.44 -11.53 0.16
N ALA A 45 1.67 -11.56 0.68
CA ALA A 45 1.99 -11.05 2.01
C ALA A 45 1.65 -9.55 2.15
N GLY A 46 1.95 -8.77 1.11
CA GLY A 46 1.53 -7.37 1.02
C GLY A 46 0.01 -7.20 1.04
N CYS A 47 -0.73 -8.01 0.28
CA CYS A 47 -2.20 -7.96 0.27
C CYS A 47 -2.83 -8.35 1.61
N VAL A 48 -2.30 -9.37 2.29
CA VAL A 48 -2.80 -9.85 3.60
C VAL A 48 -2.67 -8.77 4.68
N THR A 49 -1.67 -7.89 4.59
CA THR A 49 -1.49 -6.78 5.52
C THR A 49 -2.26 -5.52 5.11
N LEU A 50 -2.43 -5.28 3.81
CA LEU A 50 -3.15 -4.12 3.28
C LEU A 50 -4.67 -4.22 3.43
N ALA A 51 -5.27 -5.40 3.18
CA ALA A 51 -6.72 -5.55 3.23
C ALA A 51 -7.31 -5.23 4.62
N PRO A 52 -6.75 -5.72 5.75
CA PRO A 52 -7.19 -5.32 7.08
C PRO A 52 -6.95 -3.83 7.37
N ALA A 53 -5.88 -3.22 6.83
CA ALA A 53 -5.65 -1.78 6.95
C ALA A 53 -6.81 -0.97 6.36
N MET A 54 -7.27 -1.35 5.16
CA MET A 54 -8.42 -0.71 4.50
C MET A 54 -9.71 -0.86 5.30
N VAL A 55 -9.96 -2.05 5.86
CA VAL A 55 -11.11 -2.28 6.76
C VAL A 55 -11.04 -1.38 7.99
N LEU A 56 -9.87 -1.22 8.60
CA LEU A 56 -9.70 -0.34 9.77
C LEU A 56 -9.86 1.14 9.42
N PHE A 57 -9.42 1.57 8.25
CA PHE A 57 -9.67 2.92 7.77
C PHE A 57 -11.17 3.17 7.56
N TYR A 58 -11.88 2.23 6.94
CA TYR A 58 -13.32 2.34 6.74
C TYR A 58 -14.06 2.42 8.09
N ARG A 59 -13.72 1.55 9.03
CA ARG A 59 -14.28 1.57 10.40
C ARG A 59 -13.91 2.81 11.20
N SER A 60 -12.87 3.54 10.81
CA SER A 60 -12.50 4.82 11.43
C SER A 60 -13.30 6.02 10.91
N GLY A 61 -14.27 5.80 10.01
CA GLY A 61 -15.11 6.86 9.46
C GLY A 61 -14.47 7.63 8.33
N ILE A 62 -13.40 7.11 7.71
CA ILE A 62 -12.83 7.72 6.50
C ILE A 62 -13.82 7.48 5.34
N PRO A 63 -14.31 8.54 4.69
CA PRO A 63 -15.24 8.39 3.58
C PRO A 63 -14.50 7.81 2.36
N PHE A 64 -14.81 6.55 2.05
CA PHE A 64 -14.35 5.88 0.84
C PHE A 64 -15.42 5.99 -0.25
N GLU A 65 -15.33 7.01 -1.10
CA GLU A 65 -16.07 7.04 -2.37
C GLU A 65 -15.05 7.11 -3.50
N ARG A 66 -15.33 6.35 -4.57
CA ARG A 66 -14.46 6.32 -5.75
C ARG A 66 -14.53 7.67 -6.45
N ARG A 67 -13.48 8.49 -6.32
CA ARG A 67 -13.33 9.76 -7.04
C ARG A 67 -12.08 9.69 -7.90
N GLY A 68 -12.23 9.29 -9.16
CA GLY A 68 -11.11 9.09 -10.08
C GLY A 68 -10.23 7.91 -9.70
N ALA A 69 -8.90 8.14 -9.61
CA ALA A 69 -7.91 7.12 -9.22
C ALA A 69 -7.76 6.97 -7.69
N THR A 70 -8.41 7.83 -6.91
CA THR A 70 -8.31 7.83 -5.44
C THR A 70 -9.60 7.33 -4.81
N TRP A 71 -9.45 6.53 -3.76
CA TRP A 71 -10.57 5.98 -3.00
C TRP A 71 -10.92 6.80 -1.76
N VAL A 72 -10.18 7.87 -1.44
CA VAL A 72 -10.45 8.79 -0.33
C VAL A 72 -11.04 10.08 -0.91
N THR A 73 -12.25 10.45 -0.49
CA THR A 73 -12.98 11.61 -1.06
C THR A 73 -12.43 12.96 -0.62
N ASP A 74 -11.89 13.03 0.60
CA ASP A 74 -11.23 14.22 1.12
C ASP A 74 -9.72 14.15 0.84
N ARG A 75 -9.25 15.04 -0.03
CA ARG A 75 -7.85 15.17 -0.41
C ARG A 75 -6.95 15.50 0.79
N ARG A 76 -7.45 16.20 1.81
CA ARG A 76 -6.70 16.49 3.06
C ARG A 76 -6.48 15.22 3.86
N ILE A 77 -7.53 14.41 4.02
CA ILE A 77 -7.45 13.12 4.72
C ILE A 77 -6.55 12.16 3.93
N GLY A 78 -6.70 12.09 2.61
CA GLY A 78 -5.84 11.28 1.75
C GLY A 78 -4.36 11.67 1.86
N ASN A 79 -4.07 12.98 1.84
CA ASN A 79 -2.70 13.47 2.04
C ASN A 79 -2.16 13.19 3.44
N ALA A 80 -2.99 13.27 4.49
CA ALA A 80 -2.59 12.94 5.84
C ALA A 80 -2.25 11.45 5.97
N ILE A 81 -3.09 10.57 5.43
CA ILE A 81 -2.85 9.12 5.38
C ILE A 81 -1.56 8.82 4.61
N LEU A 82 -1.35 9.43 3.44
CA LEU A 82 -0.11 9.25 2.68
C LEU A 82 1.11 9.71 3.48
N ARG A 83 1.06 10.86 4.12
CA ARG A 83 2.16 11.35 4.96
C ARG A 83 2.46 10.39 6.11
N ASP A 84 1.41 9.93 6.79
CA ASP A 84 1.53 8.98 7.90
C ASP A 84 2.09 7.64 7.43
N VAL A 85 1.61 7.11 6.31
CA VAL A 85 2.01 5.81 5.76
C VAL A 85 3.44 5.83 5.21
N PHE A 86 3.88 6.94 4.62
CA PHE A 86 5.21 7.06 3.99
C PHE A 86 6.25 7.82 4.84
N TRP A 87 5.94 8.12 6.10
CA TRP A 87 6.81 8.90 7.01
C TRP A 87 7.26 10.25 6.42
N LEU A 88 6.44 10.87 5.58
CA LEU A 88 6.75 12.17 4.99
C LEU A 88 6.62 13.24 6.08
N ARG A 89 7.69 14.01 6.29
CA ARG A 89 7.65 15.16 7.22
C ARG A 89 6.82 16.31 6.62
N PRO A 90 6.16 17.13 7.46
CA PRO A 90 5.32 18.25 7.02
C PRO A 90 6.09 19.32 6.25
#